data_AF-A0A7Y5JLJ0-F1
#
_entry.id   AF-A0A7Y5JLJ0-F1
#
_cell.length_a   1.000
_cell.length_b   1.000
_cell.length_c   1.000
_cell.angle_alpha   90.00
_cell.angle_beta   90.00
_cell.angle_gamma   90.00
#
_symmetry.space_group_name_H-M   'P 1'
#
loop_
_entity.id
_entity.type
_entity.pdbx_description
1 polymer ?
#
loop_
_entity_poly.entity_id
_entity_poly.type
_entity_poly.pdbx_seq_one_letter_code
_entity_poly.pdbx_strand_id
1 'polypeptide(L)'
;MSLTPVDIARHEFSRSFRGYDMGEVRGFLEAVASELAQLQVQLSQAGEAARAAEQQLRSFKDMERNLRDAVVTAQQGMTETRQQLEREREAVLAEARLEADRILLEGERHLEQIREQIRGMQVQKDLFVERLRFLHNSHGWVLDLMEKEPPRVTNEQDTPPA
;
A
#
# COMPACT_ATOMS: atom_id res chain seq x y z
N MET A 1 3.43 -64.47 27.43
CA MET A 1 3.37 -65.06 28.79
C MET A 1 4.69 -64.75 29.45
N SER A 2 4.71 -63.80 30.38
CA SER A 2 5.94 -63.34 31.03
C SER A 2 5.80 -63.60 32.52
N LEU A 3 6.72 -64.40 33.06
CA LEU A 3 6.89 -64.61 34.50
C LEU A 3 7.05 -63.24 35.18
N THR A 4 6.27 -62.98 36.22
CA THR A 4 6.47 -61.79 37.06
C THR A 4 7.61 -62.03 38.05
N PRO A 5 8.26 -60.99 38.57
CA PRO A 5 9.22 -61.12 39.67
C PRO A 5 8.68 -61.95 40.84
N VAL A 6 7.39 -61.79 41.14
CA VAL A 6 6.69 -62.53 42.20
C VAL A 6 6.56 -64.02 41.86
N ASP A 7 6.28 -64.34 40.59
CA ASP A 7 6.18 -65.73 40.12
C ASP A 7 7.53 -66.45 40.19
N ILE A 8 8.63 -65.74 39.89
CA ILE A 8 10.00 -66.28 39.97
C ILE A 8 10.40 -66.55 41.42
N ALA A 9 10.16 -65.59 42.32
CA ALA A 9 10.51 -65.74 43.74
C ALA A 9 9.71 -66.85 44.45
N ARG A 10 8.48 -67.12 44.01
CA ARG A 10 7.59 -68.14 44.58
C ARG A 10 7.64 -69.49 43.86
N HIS A 11 8.48 -69.63 42.84
CA HIS A 11 8.54 -70.86 42.07
C HIS A 11 9.17 -72.00 42.89
N GLU A 12 8.47 -73.12 43.02
CA GLU A 12 8.97 -74.32 43.70
C GLU A 12 9.28 -75.41 42.67
N PHE A 13 10.52 -75.92 42.70
CA PHE A 13 10.96 -77.02 41.85
C PHE A 13 10.65 -78.38 42.48
N SER A 14 10.31 -79.37 41.65
CA SER A 14 10.14 -80.75 42.07
C SER A 14 11.47 -81.37 42.55
N ARG A 15 11.43 -82.16 43.62
CA ARG A 15 12.62 -82.80 44.21
C ARG A 15 13.07 -84.01 43.37
N SER A 16 14.38 -84.12 43.15
CA SER A 16 15.03 -85.19 42.37
C SER A 16 16.24 -85.75 43.12
N PHE A 17 16.51 -87.06 42.97
CA PHE A 17 17.69 -87.70 43.58
C PHE A 17 18.95 -87.28 42.81
N ARG A 18 19.84 -86.51 43.45
CA ARG A 18 20.96 -85.70 42.87
C ARG A 18 20.56 -84.35 42.22
N GLY A 19 19.69 -83.58 42.86
CA GLY A 19 19.39 -82.20 42.46
C GLY A 19 20.37 -81.15 43.03
N TYR A 20 20.22 -79.90 42.57
CA TYR A 20 20.92 -78.73 43.13
C TYR A 20 20.51 -78.44 44.57
N ASP A 21 21.35 -77.71 45.32
CA ASP A 21 21.04 -77.26 46.67
C ASP A 21 19.84 -76.30 46.67
N MET A 22 18.83 -76.61 47.50
CA MET A 22 17.60 -75.82 47.54
C MET A 22 17.81 -74.39 48.08
N GLY A 23 18.73 -74.19 49.01
CA GLY A 23 19.00 -72.87 49.58
C GLY A 23 19.68 -71.96 48.57
N GLU A 24 20.66 -72.49 47.85
CA GLU A 24 21.40 -71.75 46.82
C GLU A 24 20.50 -71.39 45.63
N VAL A 25 19.66 -72.33 45.16
CA VAL A 25 18.67 -72.08 44.09
C VAL A 25 17.65 -71.02 44.51
N ARG A 26 17.21 -71.03 45.77
CA ARG A 26 16.20 -70.09 46.28
C ARG A 26 16.78 -68.67 46.41
N GLY A 27 18.03 -68.55 46.88
CA GLY A 27 18.76 -67.27 46.88
C GLY A 27 18.99 -66.73 45.48
N PHE A 28 19.29 -67.59 44.49
CA PHE A 28 19.40 -67.18 43.10
C PHE A 28 18.06 -66.71 42.52
N LEU A 29 16.95 -67.42 42.79
CA LEU A 29 15.61 -67.00 42.36
C LEU A 29 15.20 -65.64 42.94
N GLU A 30 15.52 -65.36 44.21
CA GLU A 30 15.28 -64.04 44.82
C GLU A 30 16.11 -62.94 44.14
N ALA A 31 17.39 -63.19 43.86
CA ALA A 31 18.25 -62.24 43.16
C ALA A 31 17.74 -61.95 41.74
N VAL A 32 17.37 -62.99 40.98
CA VAL A 32 16.80 -62.86 39.63
C VAL A 32 15.45 -62.13 39.66
N ALA A 33 14.58 -62.43 40.63
CA ALA A 33 13.33 -61.71 40.81
C ALA A 33 13.56 -60.22 41.10
N SER A 34 14.52 -59.89 41.96
CA SER A 34 14.87 -58.50 42.28
C SER A 34 15.40 -57.74 41.05
N GLU A 35 16.32 -58.33 40.29
CA GLU A 35 16.80 -57.70 39.04
C GLU A 35 15.69 -57.52 38.02
N LEU A 36 14.82 -58.53 37.85
CA LEU A 36 13.71 -58.43 36.91
C LEU A 36 12.73 -57.31 37.31
N ALA A 37 12.47 -57.13 38.61
CA ALA A 37 11.64 -56.04 39.10
C ALA A 37 12.28 -54.67 38.81
N GLN A 38 13.58 -54.53 39.03
CA GLN A 38 14.32 -53.30 38.71
C GLN A 38 14.28 -52.99 37.20
N LEU A 39 14.51 -54.00 36.35
CA LEU A 39 14.43 -53.86 34.89
C LEU A 39 13.04 -53.46 34.43
N GLN A 40 11.97 -54.00 35.03
CA GLN A 40 10.59 -53.61 34.70
C GLN A 40 10.32 -52.13 35.03
N VAL A 41 10.81 -51.64 36.18
CA VAL A 41 10.68 -50.22 36.55
C VAL A 41 11.45 -49.33 35.57
N GLN A 42 12.70 -49.69 35.26
CA GLN A 42 13.51 -48.94 34.30
C GLN A 42 12.88 -48.92 32.91
N LEU A 43 12.33 -50.05 32.45
CA LEU A 43 11.65 -50.14 31.15
C LEU A 43 10.39 -49.25 31.13
N SER A 44 9.62 -49.22 32.22
CA SER A 44 8.45 -48.35 32.35
C SER A 44 8.85 -46.87 32.28
N GLN A 45 9.86 -46.47 33.04
CA GLN A 45 10.37 -45.09 33.07
C GLN A 45 10.93 -44.67 31.70
N ALA A 46 11.71 -45.54 31.05
CA ALA A 46 12.24 -45.30 29.72
C ALA A 46 11.11 -45.18 28.68
N GLY A 47 10.06 -46.03 28.80
CA GLY A 47 8.89 -45.97 27.94
C GLY A 47 8.09 -44.68 28.09
N GLU A 48 7.93 -44.17 29.32
CA GLU A 48 7.28 -42.89 29.58
C GLU A 48 8.11 -41.72 29.01
N ALA A 49 9.42 -41.72 29.24
CA ALA A 49 10.32 -40.70 28.69
C ALA A 49 10.32 -40.68 27.16
N ALA A 50 10.30 -41.86 26.52
CA ALA A 50 10.22 -41.99 25.07
C ALA A 50 8.90 -41.40 24.54
N ARG A 51 7.76 -41.71 25.16
CA ARG A 51 6.46 -41.13 24.77
C ARG A 51 6.43 -39.62 24.92
N ALA A 52 6.98 -39.09 26.01
CA ALA A 52 7.06 -37.65 26.23
C ALA A 52 7.93 -36.96 25.15
N ALA A 53 9.08 -37.54 24.82
CA ALA A 53 9.96 -37.05 23.77
C ALA A 53 9.30 -37.12 22.38
N GLU A 54 8.58 -38.20 22.06
CA GLU A 54 7.82 -38.31 20.82
C GLU A 54 6.73 -37.24 20.71
N GLN A 55 6.04 -36.95 21.82
CA GLN A 55 4.99 -35.93 21.85
C GLN A 55 5.56 -34.52 21.66
N GLN A 56 6.71 -34.21 22.28
CA GLN A 56 7.43 -32.96 22.04
C GLN A 56 7.90 -32.86 20.58
N LEU A 57 8.44 -33.94 20.02
CA LEU A 57 8.90 -33.96 18.63
C LEU A 57 7.74 -33.71 17.66
N ARG A 58 6.56 -34.28 17.91
CA ARG A 58 5.35 -33.99 17.12
C ARG A 58 4.99 -32.51 17.20
N SER A 59 4.95 -31.94 18.40
CA SER A 59 4.68 -30.51 18.60
C SER A 59 5.68 -29.62 17.87
N PHE A 60 6.98 -29.96 17.89
CA PHE A 60 8.00 -29.20 17.17
C PHE A 60 7.82 -29.29 15.66
N LYS A 61 7.49 -30.47 15.12
CA LYS A 61 7.21 -30.65 13.68
C LYS A 61 5.97 -29.88 13.24
N ASP A 62 4.92 -29.86 14.04
CA ASP A 62 3.72 -29.08 13.75
C ASP A 62 4.01 -27.57 13.79
N MET A 63 4.81 -27.12 14.76
CA MET A 63 5.26 -25.73 14.83
C MET A 63 6.14 -25.34 13.63
N GLU A 64 7.08 -26.20 13.24
CA GLU A 64 7.93 -26.00 12.07
C GLU A 64 7.09 -25.88 10.78
N ARG A 65 6.08 -26.75 10.63
CA ARG A 65 5.16 -26.69 9.50
C ARG A 65 4.38 -25.38 9.48
N ASN A 66 3.79 -24.99 10.61
CA ASN A 66 3.04 -23.74 10.72
C ASN A 66 3.93 -22.51 10.43
N LEU A 67 5.18 -22.53 10.90
CA LEU A 67 6.14 -21.46 10.63
C LEU A 67 6.48 -21.39 9.15
N ARG A 68 6.69 -22.54 8.49
CA ARG A 68 6.96 -22.60 7.06
C ARG A 68 5.78 -22.07 6.24
N ASP A 69 4.57 -22.47 6.60
CA ASP A 69 3.34 -22.00 5.94
C ASP A 69 3.17 -20.49 6.14
N ALA A 70 3.40 -19.98 7.36
CA ALA A 70 3.35 -18.53 7.64
C ALA A 70 4.38 -17.73 6.80
N VAL A 71 5.60 -18.24 6.62
CA VAL A 71 6.61 -17.61 5.77
C VAL A 71 6.16 -17.57 4.32
N VAL A 72 5.59 -18.66 3.80
CA VAL A 72 5.06 -18.71 2.42
C VAL A 72 3.92 -17.72 2.24
N THR A 73 2.97 -17.69 3.17
CA THR A 73 1.85 -16.72 3.14
C THR A 73 2.35 -15.28 3.21
N ALA A 74 3.34 -14.98 4.07
CA ALA A 74 3.95 -13.66 4.14
C ALA A 74 4.61 -13.27 2.81
N GLN A 75 5.37 -14.17 2.17
CA GLN A 75 6.00 -13.93 0.87
C GLN A 75 4.95 -13.71 -0.25
N GLN A 76 3.87 -14.47 -0.25
CA GLN A 76 2.76 -14.28 -1.18
C GLN A 76 2.10 -12.91 -0.98
N GLY A 77 1.75 -12.55 0.26
CA GLY A 77 1.16 -11.25 0.58
C GLY A 77 2.09 -10.08 0.21
N MET A 78 3.41 -10.21 0.43
CA MET A 78 4.38 -9.21 -0.01
C MET A 78 4.41 -9.06 -1.54
N THR A 79 4.31 -10.17 -2.27
CA THR A 79 4.31 -10.16 -3.73
C THR A 79 3.04 -9.53 -4.29
N GLU A 80 1.88 -9.88 -3.74
CA GLU A 80 0.58 -9.28 -4.07
C GLU A 80 0.57 -7.78 -3.80
N THR A 81 1.04 -7.36 -2.60
CA THR A 81 1.17 -5.94 -2.23
C THR A 81 2.06 -5.21 -3.21
N ARG A 82 3.19 -5.80 -3.60
CA ARG A 82 4.10 -5.19 -4.58
C ARG A 82 3.44 -5.01 -5.93
N GLN A 83 2.74 -6.03 -6.43
CA GLN A 83 2.01 -5.93 -7.70
C GLN A 83 0.91 -4.87 -7.66
N GLN A 84 0.20 -4.75 -6.54
CA GLN A 84 -0.82 -3.74 -6.36
C GLN A 84 -0.22 -2.33 -6.35
N LEU A 85 0.86 -2.11 -5.60
CA LEU A 85 1.57 -0.82 -5.57
C LEU A 85 2.11 -0.41 -6.95
N GLU A 86 2.60 -1.35 -7.75
CA GLU A 86 3.04 -1.04 -9.12
C GLU A 86 1.86 -0.59 -10.01
N ARG A 87 0.70 -1.27 -9.92
CA ARG A 87 -0.51 -0.86 -10.65
C ARG A 87 -1.03 0.50 -10.19
N GLU A 88 -1.07 0.74 -8.88
CA GLU A 88 -1.49 2.02 -8.31
C GLU A 88 -0.53 3.14 -8.72
N ARG A 89 0.78 2.88 -8.71
CA ARG A 89 1.79 3.82 -9.19
C ARG A 89 1.57 4.18 -10.66
N GLU A 90 1.33 3.18 -11.52
CA GLU A 90 1.05 3.41 -12.94
C GLU A 90 -0.24 4.23 -13.14
N ALA A 91 -1.29 3.93 -12.36
CA ALA A 91 -2.54 4.69 -12.40
C ALA A 91 -2.34 6.15 -11.98
N VAL A 92 -1.63 6.40 -10.87
CA VAL A 92 -1.31 7.76 -10.40
C VAL A 92 -0.47 8.53 -11.43
N LEU A 93 0.51 7.87 -12.05
CA LEU A 93 1.31 8.50 -13.11
C LEU A 93 0.47 8.83 -14.35
N ALA A 94 -0.46 7.97 -14.73
CA ALA A 94 -1.37 8.21 -15.85
C ALA A 94 -2.33 9.37 -15.56
N GLU A 95 -2.90 9.42 -14.35
CA GLU A 95 -3.77 10.52 -13.90
C GLU A 95 -3.01 11.85 -13.85
N ALA A 96 -1.80 11.87 -13.27
CA ALA A 96 -0.97 13.06 -13.22
C ALA A 96 -0.61 13.59 -14.61
N ARG A 97 -0.38 12.71 -15.59
CA ARG A 97 -0.13 13.11 -16.98
C ARG A 97 -1.37 13.71 -17.64
N LEU A 98 -2.53 13.08 -17.47
CA LEU A 98 -3.80 13.61 -17.98
C LEU A 98 -4.11 15.00 -17.41
N GLU A 99 -3.90 15.18 -16.10
CA GLU A 99 -4.13 16.47 -15.46
C GLU A 99 -3.12 17.53 -15.93
N ALA A 100 -1.85 17.16 -16.12
CA ALA A 100 -0.86 18.06 -16.70
C ALA A 100 -1.23 18.50 -18.12
N ASP A 101 -1.64 17.57 -18.98
CA ASP A 101 -2.09 17.87 -20.34
C ASP A 101 -3.32 18.77 -20.35
N ARG A 102 -4.26 18.53 -19.42
CA ARG A 102 -5.44 19.38 -19.23
C ARG A 102 -5.05 20.81 -18.84
N ILE A 103 -4.16 20.97 -17.85
CA ILE A 103 -3.69 22.29 -17.40
C ILE A 103 -3.01 23.04 -18.54
N LEU A 104 -2.18 22.36 -19.35
CA LEU A 104 -1.53 22.96 -20.52
C LEU A 104 -2.56 23.46 -21.53
N LEU A 105 -3.56 22.63 -21.87
CA LEU A 105 -4.62 23.01 -22.81
C LEU A 105 -5.47 24.18 -22.31
N GLU A 106 -5.81 24.20 -21.02
CA GLU A 106 -6.52 25.32 -20.39
C GLU A 106 -5.68 26.61 -20.43
N GLY A 107 -4.38 26.50 -20.17
CA GLY A 107 -3.42 27.61 -20.27
C GLY A 107 -3.29 28.17 -21.67
N GLU A 108 -3.19 27.31 -22.69
CA GLU A 108 -3.14 27.72 -24.10
C GLU A 108 -4.41 28.47 -24.52
N ARG A 109 -5.58 27.96 -24.13
CA ARG A 109 -6.88 28.62 -24.39
C ARG A 109 -6.96 29.99 -23.73
N HIS A 110 -6.54 30.11 -22.49
CA HIS A 110 -6.49 31.41 -21.80
C HIS A 110 -5.53 32.38 -22.50
N LEU A 111 -4.37 31.91 -22.95
CA LEU A 111 -3.41 32.74 -23.68
C LEU A 111 -4.00 33.25 -25.01
N GLU A 112 -4.70 32.39 -25.75
CA GLU A 112 -5.40 32.78 -26.98
C GLU A 112 -6.49 33.82 -26.71
N GLN A 113 -7.29 33.63 -25.67
CA GLN A 113 -8.32 34.61 -25.27
C GLN A 113 -7.71 35.98 -24.95
N ILE A 114 -6.63 36.01 -24.17
CA ILE A 114 -5.93 37.26 -23.84
C ILE A 114 -5.37 37.92 -25.10
N ARG A 115 -4.78 37.15 -26.02
CA ARG A 115 -4.28 37.67 -27.30
C ARG A 115 -5.39 38.26 -28.17
N GLU A 116 -6.56 37.66 -28.20
CA GLU A 116 -7.73 38.19 -28.90
C GLU A 116 -8.22 39.49 -28.26
N GLN A 117 -8.31 39.53 -26.92
CA GLN A 117 -8.66 40.75 -26.18
C GLN A 117 -7.68 41.88 -26.46
N ILE A 118 -6.36 41.61 -26.46
CA ILE A 118 -5.33 42.60 -26.79
C ILE A 118 -5.52 43.14 -28.21
N ARG A 119 -5.74 42.27 -29.20
CA ARG A 119 -6.01 42.69 -30.58
C ARG A 119 -7.27 43.55 -30.68
N GLY A 120 -8.35 43.15 -30.01
CA GLY A 120 -9.58 43.93 -29.93
C GLY A 120 -9.36 45.33 -29.34
N MET A 121 -8.63 45.43 -28.24
CA MET A 121 -8.28 46.72 -27.62
C MET A 121 -7.41 47.59 -28.53
N GLN A 122 -6.46 47.01 -29.27
CA GLN A 122 -5.63 47.74 -30.23
C GLN A 122 -6.49 48.37 -31.33
N VAL A 123 -7.41 47.58 -31.91
CA VAL A 123 -8.36 48.07 -32.94
C VAL A 123 -9.25 49.18 -32.38
N GLN A 124 -9.78 49.02 -31.17
CA GLN A 124 -10.59 50.05 -30.50
C GLN A 124 -9.80 51.35 -30.28
N LYS A 125 -8.55 51.23 -29.84
CA LYS A 125 -7.64 52.36 -29.64
C LYS A 125 -7.36 53.08 -30.96
N ASP A 126 -7.06 52.36 -32.04
CA ASP A 126 -6.78 52.96 -33.35
C ASP A 126 -8.03 53.68 -33.90
N LEU A 127 -9.21 53.07 -33.80
CA LEU A 127 -10.48 53.69 -34.18
C LEU A 127 -10.76 54.97 -33.37
N PHE A 128 -10.47 54.95 -32.06
CA PHE A 128 -10.66 56.11 -31.20
C PHE A 128 -9.73 57.27 -31.59
N VAL A 129 -8.46 56.97 -31.92
CA VAL A 129 -7.49 57.97 -32.40
C VAL A 129 -7.96 58.60 -33.71
N GLU A 130 -8.43 57.80 -34.67
CA GLU A 130 -8.97 58.33 -35.93
C GLU A 130 -10.20 59.19 -35.71
N ARG A 131 -11.10 58.79 -34.81
CA ARG A 131 -12.27 59.60 -34.45
C ARG A 131 -11.90 60.95 -33.82
N LEU A 132 -10.88 60.97 -32.96
CA LEU A 132 -10.35 62.21 -32.39
C LEU A 132 -9.71 63.10 -33.46
N ARG A 133 -8.92 62.54 -34.38
CA ARG A 133 -8.34 63.27 -35.51
C ARG A 133 -9.42 63.88 -36.39
N PHE A 134 -10.46 63.12 -36.73
CA PHE A 134 -11.59 63.60 -37.49
C PHE A 134 -12.29 64.77 -36.80
N LEU A 135 -12.57 64.65 -35.49
CA LEU A 135 -13.19 65.71 -34.71
C LEU A 135 -12.33 66.98 -34.69
N HIS A 136 -11.03 66.82 -34.47
CA HIS A 136 -10.08 67.94 -34.47
C HIS A 136 -10.05 68.66 -35.81
N ASN A 137 -9.93 67.93 -36.92
CA ASN A 137 -9.91 68.50 -38.27
C ASN A 137 -11.25 69.16 -38.63
N SER A 138 -12.37 68.57 -38.21
CA SER A 138 -13.71 69.15 -38.40
C SER A 138 -13.84 70.49 -37.69
N HIS A 139 -13.40 70.59 -36.43
CA HIS A 139 -13.40 71.86 -35.70
C HIS A 139 -12.45 72.88 -36.33
N GLY A 140 -11.28 72.45 -36.80
CA GLY A 140 -10.35 73.31 -37.54
C GLY A 140 -10.99 73.93 -38.79
N TRP A 141 -11.68 73.11 -39.59
CA TRP A 141 -12.40 73.61 -40.78
C TRP A 141 -13.48 74.64 -40.45
N VAL A 142 -14.24 74.43 -39.37
CA VAL A 142 -15.26 75.40 -38.92
C VAL A 142 -14.61 76.72 -38.52
N LEU A 143 -13.51 76.69 -37.78
CA LEU A 143 -12.79 77.92 -37.38
C LEU A 143 -12.24 78.67 -38.60
N ASP A 144 -11.63 77.96 -39.55
CA ASP A 144 -11.14 78.56 -40.80
C ASP A 144 -12.27 79.22 -41.61
N LEU A 145 -13.47 78.63 -41.59
CA LEU A 145 -14.67 79.19 -42.23
C LEU A 145 -15.12 80.47 -41.50
N MET A 146 -15.14 80.45 -40.16
CA MET A 146 -15.51 81.61 -39.34
C MET A 146 -14.52 82.77 -39.45
N GLU A 147 -13.22 82.52 -39.67
CA GLU A 147 -12.23 83.57 -39.88
C GLU A 147 -12.35 84.24 -41.25
N LYS A 148 -12.81 83.50 -42.27
CA LYS A 148 -12.97 84.02 -43.64
C LYS A 148 -14.29 84.79 -43.86
N GLU A 149 -15.31 84.54 -43.05
CA GLU A 149 -16.54 85.32 -43.03
C GLU A 149 -16.54 86.29 -41.83
N PRO A 150 -16.12 87.56 -41.96
CA PRO A 150 -16.29 88.52 -40.87
C PRO A 150 -17.78 88.64 -40.54
N PRO A 151 -18.15 88.81 -39.25
CA PRO A 151 -19.54 88.88 -38.84
C PRO A 151 -20.26 89.95 -39.68
N ARG A 152 -21.34 89.56 -40.35
CA ARG A 152 -22.24 90.51 -41.02
C ARG A 152 -22.79 91.42 -39.94
N VAL A 153 -22.18 92.59 -39.78
CA VAL A 153 -22.77 93.69 -39.04
C VAL A 153 -23.94 94.14 -39.89
N THR A 154 -25.14 93.63 -39.61
CA THR A 154 -26.38 94.25 -40.07
C THR A 154 -26.48 95.59 -39.35
N ASN A 155 -25.95 96.64 -39.97
CA ASN A 155 -26.24 98.00 -39.57
C ASN A 155 -27.71 98.27 -39.93
N GLU A 156 -28.57 98.31 -38.92
CA GLU A 156 -29.90 98.92 -38.97
C GLU A 156 -29.77 100.44 -39.15
N GLN A 157 -29.23 100.92 -40.27
CA GLN A 157 -29.24 102.34 -40.64
C GLN A 157 -29.26 102.47 -42.16
N ASP A 158 -30.41 102.14 -42.76
CA ASP A 158 -30.87 102.78 -43.99
C ASP A 158 -32.39 102.68 -44.04
N THR A 159 -33.03 103.49 -43.22
CA THR A 159 -34.35 104.04 -43.57
C THR A 159 -34.16 105.54 -43.72
N PRO A 160 -34.45 106.09 -44.89
CA PRO A 160 -35.02 107.42 -44.92
C PRO A 160 -36.31 107.49 -45.75
N PRO A 161 -37.10 108.55 -45.57
CA PRO A 161 -38.54 108.45 -45.43
C PRO A 161 -39.32 109.12 -46.57
N ALA A 162 -40.64 108.87 -46.52
CA ALA A 162 -41.75 109.52 -47.24
C ALA A 162 -41.87 109.26 -48.74
#